data_AF-A0A4Y2MYS6-F1
#
_entry.id   AF-A0A4Y2MYS6-F1
#
_cell.length_a   1.000
_cell.length_b   1.000
_cell.length_c   1.000
_cell.angle_alpha   90.00
_cell.angle_beta   90.00
_cell.angle_gamma   90.00
#
_symmetry.space_group_name_H-M   'P 1'
#
loop_
_entity.id
_entity.type
_entity.pdbx_description
1 polymer ?
#
loop_
_entity_poly.entity_id
_entity_poly.type
_entity_poly.pdbx_seq_one_letter_code
_entity_poly.pdbx_strand_id
1 'polypeptide(L)'
;MVSKDGVALSLFCSSSELRYLFSKSGFQLPNSPNTIRSIVKNFANTVKADLIIEFEYIKKQGKIFALSFDEWTSQKNHRYLKLNVQHKEKHFNLGLIRIHGSCIAEHTNSLIKKNAWKASVLILTLILIDTDGASVMVKVGKLMSFYQKLCFAHGLQLSVVDILYKKNIEREEEHQEITSNESDTDDDDTNDIHEEQGVKVATTTDPRHIHLSRAEVIPRYNDLFQKVRKVVKLFKRSPTKYDMYLQKYVKEDAGKELSLTLDCRTRWNSLLAMIERFHKLKVCIDKALIDIGSDTTFSDLEWLKIKDLIENFQPIKLVVEALCRRDSTLLTAKTTLKFILEMMVTQDTMLSAELYEALRVRIKERSSIVTEILIYLQNPKNMIMIQDELMIHLLCRKKSYTTRNENYLRKSYSR
;
A
#
# COMPACT_ATOMS: atom_id res chain seq x y z
N MET A 1 -5.25 -22.97 6.71
CA MET A 1 -3.92 -23.46 7.10
C MET A 1 -2.81 -22.83 6.27
N VAL A 2 -2.41 -23.38 5.12
CA VAL A 2 -1.26 -22.82 4.36
C VAL A 2 -1.46 -21.36 3.96
N SER A 3 -2.52 -21.06 3.20
CA SER A 3 -2.74 -19.72 2.67
C SER A 3 -3.36 -18.74 3.67
N LYS A 4 -4.12 -19.23 4.66
CA LYS A 4 -4.80 -18.39 5.66
C LYS A 4 -3.92 -18.09 6.88
N ASP A 5 -3.13 -19.07 7.31
CA ASP A 5 -2.44 -19.07 8.60
C ASP A 5 -0.91 -19.18 8.42
N GLY A 6 -0.41 -19.04 7.19
CA GLY A 6 1.04 -18.98 6.91
C GLY A 6 1.79 -20.30 7.07
N VAL A 7 1.08 -21.43 7.19
CA VAL A 7 1.70 -22.73 7.48
C VAL A 7 2.50 -23.25 6.27
N ALA A 8 3.74 -23.66 6.49
CA ALA A 8 4.58 -24.25 5.44
C ALA A 8 4.02 -25.60 4.95
N LEU A 9 4.06 -25.85 3.63
CA LEU A 9 3.62 -27.14 3.05
C LEU A 9 4.40 -28.34 3.59
N SER A 10 5.68 -28.14 3.94
CA SER A 10 6.52 -29.17 4.55
C SER A 10 5.99 -29.65 5.90
N LEU A 11 5.28 -28.78 6.64
CA LEU A 11 4.74 -29.13 7.96
C LEU A 11 3.69 -30.24 7.89
N PHE A 12 2.95 -30.34 6.78
CA PHE A 12 1.98 -31.41 6.55
C PHE A 12 2.64 -32.79 6.35
N CYS A 13 3.93 -32.81 6.03
CA CYS A 13 4.72 -34.04 5.93
C CYS A 13 5.40 -34.38 7.27
N SER A 14 5.92 -33.38 7.97
CA SER A 14 6.79 -33.58 9.14
C SER A 14 6.07 -33.58 10.50
N SER A 15 4.93 -32.89 10.65
CA SER A 15 4.23 -32.83 11.94
C SER A 15 3.38 -34.08 12.18
N SER A 16 3.72 -34.81 13.23
CA SER A 16 2.97 -35.99 13.66
C SER A 16 1.57 -35.63 14.18
N GLU A 17 1.45 -34.49 14.86
CA GLU A 17 0.19 -34.00 15.44
C GLU A 17 -0.81 -33.62 14.35
N LEU A 18 -0.37 -32.89 13.31
CA LEU A 18 -1.24 -32.56 12.18
C LEU A 18 -1.74 -33.83 11.48
N ARG A 19 -0.86 -34.82 11.30
CA ARG A 19 -1.26 -36.07 10.65
C ARG A 19 -2.22 -36.89 11.49
N TYR A 20 -2.04 -36.90 12.81
CA TYR A 20 -2.99 -37.49 13.76
C TYR A 20 -4.34 -36.77 13.76
N LEU A 21 -4.35 -35.43 13.73
CA LEU A 21 -5.57 -34.64 13.64
C LEU A 21 -6.36 -34.95 12.37
N PHE A 22 -5.69 -34.92 11.21
CA PHE A 22 -6.34 -35.23 9.94
C PHE A 22 -6.83 -36.68 9.89
N SER A 23 -6.06 -37.64 10.42
CA SER A 23 -6.48 -39.05 10.45
C SER A 23 -7.70 -39.27 11.34
N LYS A 24 -7.80 -38.58 12.49
CA LYS A 24 -9.00 -38.57 13.34
C LYS A 24 -10.22 -37.99 12.64
N SER A 25 -10.03 -37.04 11.72
CA SER A 25 -11.11 -36.51 10.86
C SER A 25 -11.36 -37.36 9.60
N GLY A 26 -10.74 -38.53 9.46
CA GLY A 26 -10.94 -39.44 8.32
C GLY A 26 -10.09 -39.12 7.08
N PHE A 27 -9.15 -38.18 7.17
CA PHE A 27 -8.29 -37.78 6.06
C PHE A 27 -6.87 -38.33 6.23
N GLN A 28 -6.35 -38.99 5.20
CA GLN A 28 -4.95 -39.40 5.16
C GLN A 28 -4.10 -38.40 4.38
N LEU A 29 -3.17 -37.74 5.08
CA LEU A 29 -2.22 -36.82 4.45
C LEU A 29 -1.09 -37.59 3.75
N PRO A 30 -0.70 -37.19 2.52
CA PRO A 30 0.42 -37.80 1.82
C PRO A 30 1.73 -37.69 2.58
N ASN A 31 2.56 -38.74 2.51
CA ASN A 31 3.90 -38.76 3.12
C ASN A 31 4.93 -37.91 2.35
N SER A 32 4.66 -37.56 1.09
CA SER A 32 5.62 -36.91 0.21
C SER A 32 5.26 -35.44 -0.02
N PRO A 33 6.21 -34.50 0.21
CA PRO A 33 6.03 -33.09 -0.13
C PRO A 33 5.70 -32.87 -1.61
N ASN A 34 6.20 -33.73 -2.50
CA ASN A 34 5.92 -33.66 -3.93
C ASN A 34 4.47 -34.01 -4.25
N THR A 35 3.91 -35.01 -3.57
CA THR A 35 2.50 -35.38 -3.72
C THR A 35 1.58 -34.27 -3.23
N ILE A 36 1.87 -33.68 -2.06
CA ILE A 36 1.11 -32.53 -1.56
C ILE A 36 1.18 -31.36 -2.55
N ARG A 37 2.38 -31.05 -3.07
CA ARG A 37 2.56 -29.99 -4.08
C ARG A 37 1.75 -30.28 -5.35
N SER A 38 1.70 -31.54 -5.80
CA SER A 38 0.92 -31.96 -6.96
C SER A 38 -0.57 -31.76 -6.73
N ILE A 39 -1.09 -32.20 -5.58
CA ILE A 39 -2.51 -32.02 -5.21
C ILE A 39 -2.88 -30.54 -5.20
N VAL A 40 -2.06 -29.69 -4.56
CA VAL A 40 -2.29 -28.24 -4.50
C VAL A 40 -2.26 -27.61 -5.90
N LYS A 41 -1.31 -28.02 -6.75
CA LYS A 41 -1.23 -27.54 -8.15
C LYS A 41 -2.45 -27.96 -8.97
N ASN A 42 -2.90 -29.21 -8.84
CA ASN A 42 -4.06 -29.72 -9.56
C ASN A 42 -5.33 -28.99 -9.14
N PHE A 43 -5.54 -28.81 -7.82
CA PHE A 43 -6.66 -28.02 -7.31
C PHE A 43 -6.61 -26.57 -7.82
N ALA A 44 -5.42 -25.94 -7.81
CA ALA A 44 -5.26 -24.60 -8.35
C ALA A 44 -5.58 -24.52 -9.85
N ASN A 45 -5.32 -25.58 -10.63
CA ASN A 45 -5.70 -25.64 -12.04
C ASN A 45 -7.22 -25.79 -12.22
N THR A 46 -7.89 -26.58 -11.38
CA THR A 46 -9.36 -26.68 -11.36
C THR A 46 -9.99 -25.31 -11.07
N VAL A 47 -9.54 -24.63 -10.01
CA VAL A 47 -10.02 -23.28 -9.66
C VAL A 47 -9.81 -22.29 -10.82
N LYS A 48 -8.69 -22.37 -11.54
CA LYS A 48 -8.46 -21.54 -12.73
C LYS A 48 -9.43 -21.83 -13.85
N ALA A 49 -9.75 -23.10 -14.11
CA ALA A 49 -10.73 -23.48 -15.12
C ALA A 49 -12.12 -22.94 -14.77
N ASP A 50 -12.53 -23.07 -13.51
CA ASP A 50 -13.81 -22.54 -13.02
C ASP A 50 -13.89 -21.01 -13.15
N LEU A 51 -12.80 -20.30 -12.83
CA LEU A 51 -12.71 -18.84 -13.00
C LEU A 51 -12.84 -18.42 -14.47
N ILE A 52 -12.25 -19.19 -15.40
CA ILE A 52 -12.39 -18.90 -16.84
C ILE A 52 -13.85 -19.03 -17.27
N ILE A 53 -14.53 -20.10 -16.86
CA ILE A 53 -15.96 -20.31 -17.15
C ILE A 53 -16.81 -19.17 -16.59
N GLU A 54 -16.55 -18.76 -15.34
CA GLU A 54 -17.28 -17.66 -14.72
C GLU A 54 -17.06 -16.33 -15.45
N PHE A 55 -15.82 -16.03 -15.86
CA PHE A 55 -15.56 -14.83 -16.66
C PHE A 55 -16.27 -14.86 -18.00
N GLU A 56 -16.31 -15.99 -18.70
CA GLU A 56 -17.03 -16.12 -19.97
C GLU A 56 -18.52 -15.89 -19.81
N TYR A 57 -19.11 -16.43 -18.74
CA TYR A 57 -20.51 -16.21 -18.41
C TYR A 57 -20.81 -14.73 -18.17
N ILE A 58 -20.00 -14.04 -17.35
CA ILE A 58 -20.15 -12.61 -17.07
C ILE A 58 -19.98 -11.79 -18.36
N LYS A 59 -19.00 -12.14 -19.21
CA LYS A 59 -18.77 -11.49 -20.50
C LYS A 59 -19.96 -11.61 -21.44
N LYS A 60 -20.59 -12.79 -21.53
CA LYS A 60 -21.80 -13.01 -22.37
C LYS A 60 -22.96 -12.10 -21.96
N GLN A 61 -22.99 -11.65 -20.70
CA GLN A 61 -23.97 -10.67 -20.21
C GLN A 61 -23.61 -9.21 -20.54
N GLY A 62 -22.54 -8.96 -21.30
CA GLY A 62 -22.08 -7.61 -21.62
C GLY A 62 -21.50 -6.84 -20.44
N LYS A 63 -21.13 -7.55 -19.36
CA LYS A 63 -20.62 -6.92 -18.13
C LYS A 63 -19.14 -6.60 -18.23
N ILE A 64 -18.76 -5.54 -17.53
CA ILE A 64 -17.42 -4.97 -17.54
C ILE A 64 -16.63 -5.37 -16.28
N PHE A 65 -15.31 -5.29 -16.40
CA PHE A 65 -14.36 -5.57 -15.33
C PHE A 65 -13.43 -4.39 -15.10
N ALA A 66 -12.87 -4.34 -13.89
CA ALA A 66 -11.70 -3.53 -13.56
C ALA A 66 -10.54 -4.45 -13.13
N LEU A 67 -9.32 -4.05 -13.44
CA LEU A 67 -8.10 -4.80 -13.08
C LEU A 67 -7.27 -3.95 -12.13
N SER A 68 -7.12 -4.41 -10.90
CA SER A 68 -6.17 -3.82 -9.96
C SER A 68 -4.89 -4.65 -9.91
N PHE A 69 -3.74 -4.01 -9.89
CA PHE A 69 -2.48 -4.70 -9.66
C PHE A 69 -1.51 -3.87 -8.84
N ASP A 70 -0.70 -4.59 -8.08
CA ASP A 70 0.24 -4.02 -7.13
C ASP A 70 1.57 -4.77 -7.21
N GLU A 71 2.66 -4.02 -7.20
CA GLU A 71 4.00 -4.58 -7.24
C GLU A 71 4.63 -4.51 -5.85
N TRP A 72 5.22 -5.61 -5.43
CA TRP A 72 5.79 -5.72 -4.09
C TRP A 72 7.13 -6.43 -4.11
N THR A 73 8.08 -5.90 -3.34
CA THR A 73 9.38 -6.51 -3.07
C THR A 73 9.39 -7.14 -1.68
N SER A 74 9.69 -8.42 -1.60
CA SER A 74 9.85 -9.16 -0.35
C SER A 74 11.15 -8.82 0.36
N GLN A 75 11.24 -9.14 1.65
CA GLN A 75 12.48 -9.09 2.43
C GLN A 75 13.61 -9.95 1.85
N LYS A 76 13.30 -11.03 1.12
CA LYS A 76 14.31 -11.84 0.40
C LYS A 76 14.66 -11.26 -0.98
N ASN A 77 14.40 -9.96 -1.19
CA ASN A 77 14.58 -9.25 -2.46
C ASN A 77 13.86 -9.86 -3.67
N HIS A 78 12.81 -10.62 -3.41
CA HIS A 78 11.92 -11.14 -4.44
C HIS A 78 10.79 -10.16 -4.77
N ARG A 79 10.74 -9.69 -6.02
CA ARG A 79 9.63 -8.92 -6.59
C ARG A 79 8.46 -9.79 -7.03
N TYR A 80 7.25 -9.30 -6.79
CA TYR A 80 6.01 -9.96 -7.14
C TYR A 80 5.00 -8.96 -7.68
N LEU A 81 4.19 -9.39 -8.65
CA LEU A 81 3.05 -8.64 -9.16
C LEU A 81 1.77 -9.37 -8.76
N LYS A 82 0.94 -8.72 -7.96
CA LYS A 82 -0.39 -9.24 -7.60
C LYS A 82 -1.41 -8.76 -8.63
N LEU A 83 -2.27 -9.66 -9.10
CA LEU A 83 -3.35 -9.33 -10.03
C LEU A 83 -4.70 -9.62 -9.39
N ASN A 84 -5.61 -8.65 -9.37
CA ASN A 84 -7.01 -8.86 -8.99
C ASN A 84 -7.95 -8.24 -10.01
N VAL A 85 -8.97 -9.00 -10.39
CA VAL A 85 -10.07 -8.54 -11.23
C VAL A 85 -11.28 -8.25 -10.35
N GLN A 86 -11.98 -7.16 -10.63
CA GLN A 86 -13.13 -6.70 -9.88
C GLN A 86 -14.35 -6.61 -10.80
N HIS A 87 -15.48 -7.09 -10.33
CA HIS A 87 -16.77 -6.99 -11.00
C HIS A 87 -17.88 -6.82 -9.97
N LYS A 88 -18.54 -5.65 -9.94
CA LYS A 88 -19.57 -5.31 -8.95
C LYS A 88 -19.06 -5.66 -7.53
N GLU A 89 -19.70 -6.62 -6.86
CA GLU A 89 -19.41 -7.08 -5.49
C GLU A 89 -18.49 -8.31 -5.45
N LYS A 90 -18.02 -8.79 -6.61
CA LYS A 90 -17.12 -9.94 -6.71
C LYS A 90 -15.68 -9.51 -6.98
N HIS A 91 -14.77 -10.11 -6.21
CA HIS A 91 -13.34 -9.92 -6.34
C HIS A 91 -12.68 -11.25 -6.69
N PHE A 92 -11.93 -11.25 -7.79
CA PHE A 92 -11.22 -12.41 -8.30
C PHE A 92 -9.73 -12.18 -8.13
N ASN A 93 -9.09 -12.98 -7.28
CA ASN A 93 -7.65 -12.97 -7.14
C ASN A 93 -7.05 -13.89 -8.20
N LEU A 94 -6.36 -13.31 -9.20
CA LEU A 94 -5.73 -14.08 -10.27
C LEU A 94 -4.38 -14.68 -9.85
N GLY A 95 -3.88 -14.27 -8.69
CA GLY A 95 -2.69 -14.81 -8.06
C GLY A 95 -1.54 -13.81 -8.00
N LEU A 96 -0.41 -14.33 -7.52
CA LEU A 96 0.84 -13.62 -7.33
C LEU A 96 1.87 -14.12 -8.34
N ILE A 97 2.38 -13.22 -9.17
CA ILE A 97 3.34 -13.53 -10.24
C ILE A 97 4.73 -13.15 -9.75
N ARG A 98 5.67 -14.10 -9.73
CA ARG A 98 7.07 -13.81 -9.45
C ARG A 98 7.65 -13.03 -10.63
N ILE A 99 8.27 -11.88 -10.35
CA ILE A 99 9.00 -11.09 -11.34
C ILE A 99 10.48 -11.47 -11.25
N HIS A 100 11.07 -11.86 -12.37
CA HIS A 100 12.49 -12.14 -12.50
C HIS A 100 13.17 -10.98 -13.22
N GLY A 101 14.23 -10.43 -12.62
CA GLY A 101 14.95 -9.27 -13.16
C GLY A 101 14.19 -7.94 -13.00
N SER A 102 14.53 -6.97 -13.84
CA SER A 102 13.95 -5.62 -13.81
C SER A 102 12.50 -5.60 -14.26
N CYS A 103 11.66 -4.89 -13.52
CA CYS A 103 10.25 -4.68 -13.82
C CYS A 103 10.07 -3.33 -14.54
N ILE A 104 10.37 -3.28 -15.83
CA ILE A 104 10.03 -2.11 -16.67
C ILE A 104 8.60 -2.22 -17.17
N ALA A 105 8.00 -1.10 -17.60
CA ALA A 105 6.58 -1.03 -17.96
C ALA A 105 6.18 -2.04 -19.05
N GLU A 106 7.05 -2.25 -20.05
CA GLU A 106 6.86 -3.20 -21.13
C GLU A 106 6.86 -4.65 -20.63
N HIS A 107 7.75 -4.95 -19.67
CA HIS A 107 7.81 -6.26 -19.02
C HIS A 107 6.58 -6.48 -18.15
N THR A 108 6.15 -5.49 -17.37
CA THR A 108 4.90 -5.55 -16.59
C THR A 108 3.71 -5.84 -17.51
N ASN A 109 3.59 -5.11 -18.61
CA ASN A 109 2.56 -5.37 -19.61
C ASN A 109 2.63 -6.79 -20.17
N SER A 110 3.84 -7.30 -20.47
CA SER A 110 4.03 -8.69 -20.91
C SER A 110 3.60 -9.71 -19.85
N LEU A 111 3.86 -9.45 -18.57
CA LEU A 111 3.43 -10.31 -17.45
C LEU A 111 1.92 -10.31 -17.27
N ILE A 112 1.29 -9.13 -17.35
CA ILE A 112 -0.17 -9.00 -17.35
C ILE A 112 -0.69 -9.77 -18.58
N LYS A 113 -0.10 -9.62 -19.78
CA LYS A 113 -0.38 -10.43 -21.00
C LYS A 113 -0.38 -11.89 -20.70
N LYS A 114 0.75 -12.43 -20.29
CA LYS A 114 0.89 -13.86 -20.11
C LYS A 114 -0.04 -14.46 -19.06
N ASN A 115 -0.51 -13.69 -18.08
CA ASN A 115 -1.26 -14.22 -16.94
C ASN A 115 -2.74 -13.80 -16.92
N ALA A 116 -3.06 -12.54 -17.20
CA ALA A 116 -4.43 -12.07 -17.37
C ALA A 116 -4.99 -12.50 -18.74
N TRP A 117 -4.20 -12.45 -19.82
CA TRP A 117 -4.67 -12.84 -21.16
C TRP A 117 -4.69 -14.36 -21.41
N LYS A 118 -4.23 -15.20 -20.47
CA LYS A 118 -4.53 -16.65 -20.53
C LYS A 118 -6.01 -16.94 -20.26
N ALA A 119 -6.71 -16.02 -19.62
CA ALA A 119 -8.15 -15.89 -19.75
C ALA A 119 -8.41 -14.91 -20.90
N SER A 120 -8.51 -15.40 -22.14
CA SER A 120 -8.82 -14.66 -23.39
C SER A 120 -10.10 -13.79 -23.33
N VAL A 121 -10.73 -13.74 -22.16
CA VAL A 121 -12.04 -13.18 -21.83
C VAL A 121 -11.96 -11.68 -21.50
N LEU A 122 -10.87 -11.19 -20.89
CA LEU A 122 -10.83 -9.86 -20.26
C LEU A 122 -10.65 -8.67 -21.21
N ILE A 123 -10.11 -8.84 -22.42
CA ILE A 123 -9.66 -7.73 -23.28
C ILE A 123 -10.80 -6.81 -23.71
N LEU A 124 -11.97 -7.38 -24.01
CA LEU A 124 -13.11 -6.62 -24.56
C LEU A 124 -13.97 -5.96 -23.48
N THR A 125 -13.84 -6.39 -22.23
CA THR A 125 -14.71 -6.00 -21.11
C THR A 125 -13.96 -5.26 -20.01
N LEU A 126 -12.63 -5.22 -20.04
CA LEU A 126 -11.80 -4.42 -19.15
C LEU A 126 -11.85 -2.94 -19.57
N ILE A 127 -12.24 -2.07 -18.64
CA ILE A 127 -12.34 -0.61 -18.90
C ILE A 127 -11.31 0.18 -18.09
N LEU A 128 -10.98 -0.31 -16.90
CA LEU A 128 -10.20 0.42 -15.91
C LEU A 128 -9.08 -0.45 -15.34
N ILE A 129 -7.89 0.14 -15.21
CA ILE A 129 -6.82 -0.38 -14.37
C ILE A 129 -6.63 0.49 -13.13
N ASP A 130 -6.43 -0.12 -11.96
CA ASP A 130 -6.06 0.57 -10.71
C ASP A 130 -4.64 0.15 -10.31
N THR A 131 -3.75 1.13 -10.21
CA THR A 131 -2.32 0.91 -9.98
C THR A 131 -1.79 1.88 -8.94
N ASP A 132 -0.63 1.56 -8.37
CA ASP A 132 0.15 2.57 -7.66
C ASP A 132 0.56 3.73 -8.60
N GLY A 133 1.18 4.74 -8.01
CA GLY A 133 1.60 5.97 -8.67
C GLY A 133 3.08 6.01 -9.03
N ALA A 134 3.78 4.86 -9.02
CA ALA A 134 5.17 4.79 -9.42
C ALA A 134 5.32 5.12 -10.91
N SER A 135 6.46 5.71 -11.28
CA SER A 135 6.81 6.09 -12.65
C SER A 135 6.53 4.96 -13.66
N VAL A 136 6.92 3.73 -13.30
CA VAL A 136 6.73 2.51 -14.08
C VAL A 136 5.24 2.21 -14.27
N MET A 137 4.42 2.28 -13.22
CA MET A 137 2.99 1.97 -13.31
C MET A 137 2.21 3.03 -14.09
N VAL A 138 2.58 4.30 -13.93
CA VAL A 138 2.05 5.39 -14.78
C VAL A 138 2.39 5.12 -16.26
N LYS A 139 3.62 4.69 -16.55
CA LYS A 139 4.00 4.30 -17.92
C LYS A 139 3.24 3.06 -18.40
N VAL A 140 3.00 2.06 -17.56
CA VAL A 140 2.17 0.89 -17.89
C VAL A 140 0.79 1.31 -18.35
N GLY A 141 0.12 2.20 -17.61
CA GLY A 141 -1.21 2.67 -17.99
C GLY A 141 -1.24 3.45 -19.30
N LYS A 142 -0.20 4.25 -19.60
CA LYS A 142 -0.05 4.91 -20.91
C LYS A 142 0.13 3.93 -22.07
N LEU A 143 0.77 2.79 -21.83
CA LEU A 143 0.98 1.73 -22.82
C LEU A 143 -0.27 0.84 -23.03
N MET A 144 -1.20 0.85 -22.08
CA MET A 144 -2.46 0.12 -22.18
C MET A 144 -3.55 1.00 -22.81
N SER A 145 -4.50 0.38 -23.51
CA SER A 145 -5.65 1.09 -24.12
C SER A 145 -6.79 1.40 -23.14
N PHE A 146 -6.61 1.13 -21.85
CA PHE A 146 -7.64 1.25 -20.81
C PHE A 146 -7.50 2.58 -20.05
N TYR A 147 -8.55 2.98 -19.35
CA TYR A 147 -8.42 4.10 -18.41
C TYR A 147 -7.57 3.66 -17.22
N GLN A 148 -6.66 4.53 -16.79
CA GLN A 148 -5.89 4.32 -15.57
C GLN A 148 -6.49 5.14 -14.43
N LYS A 149 -6.70 4.50 -13.29
CA LYS A 149 -6.91 5.13 -12.00
C LYS A 149 -5.65 4.92 -11.18
N LEU A 150 -5.11 6.00 -10.64
CA LEU A 150 -4.04 5.92 -9.67
C LEU A 150 -4.64 5.72 -8.27
N CYS A 151 -4.00 4.85 -7.49
CA CYS A 151 -4.42 4.46 -6.16
C CYS A 151 -4.43 5.66 -5.20
N PHE A 152 -5.60 5.93 -4.60
CA PHE A 152 -5.77 7.01 -3.64
C PHE A 152 -5.04 6.75 -2.32
N ALA A 153 -5.04 5.53 -1.81
CA ALA A 153 -4.32 5.18 -0.58
C ALA A 153 -2.81 5.46 -0.72
N HIS A 154 -2.23 5.16 -1.89
CA HIS A 154 -0.86 5.53 -2.19
C HIS A 154 -0.67 7.05 -2.29
N GLY A 155 -1.66 7.80 -2.77
CA GLY A 155 -1.62 9.27 -2.75
C GLY A 155 -1.59 9.87 -1.35
N LEU A 156 -2.42 9.36 -0.44
CA LEU A 156 -2.43 9.78 0.97
C LEU A 156 -1.12 9.42 1.69
N GLN A 157 -0.55 8.27 1.37
CA GLN A 157 0.80 7.91 1.83
C GLN A 157 1.82 8.97 1.38
N LEU A 158 1.80 9.36 0.11
CA LEU A 158 2.75 10.33 -0.43
C LEU A 158 2.56 11.72 0.17
N SER A 159 1.33 12.17 0.43
CA SER A 159 1.10 13.48 1.05
C SER A 159 1.69 13.55 2.47
N VAL A 160 1.60 12.48 3.26
CA VAL A 160 2.26 12.43 4.56
C VAL A 160 3.78 12.42 4.40
N VAL A 161 4.29 11.70 3.39
CA VAL A 161 5.73 11.66 3.12
C VAL A 161 6.26 13.02 2.70
N ASP A 162 5.53 13.78 1.89
CA ASP A 162 5.90 15.12 1.43
C ASP A 162 6.07 16.11 2.60
N ILE A 163 5.34 15.91 3.71
CA ILE A 163 5.41 16.74 4.92
C ILE A 163 6.43 16.22 5.94
N LEU A 164 6.59 14.91 6.07
CA LEU A 164 7.45 14.35 7.11
C LEU A 164 8.91 14.16 6.69
N TYR A 165 9.19 13.99 5.41
CA TYR A 165 10.53 13.63 4.94
C TYR A 165 11.06 14.63 3.92
N LYS A 166 12.34 14.95 4.02
CA LYS A 166 13.04 15.72 3.00
C LYS A 166 13.07 14.94 1.68
N LYS A 167 12.77 15.63 0.58
CA LYS A 167 13.18 15.17 -0.75
C LYS A 167 14.68 15.44 -0.85
N ASN A 168 15.50 14.41 -1.00
CA ASN A 168 16.90 14.60 -1.35
C ASN A 168 16.92 15.15 -2.78
N ILE A 169 17.05 16.47 -2.89
CA ILE A 169 17.37 17.16 -4.13
C ILE A 169 18.89 17.05 -4.29
N GLU A 170 19.38 15.85 -4.60
CA GLU A 170 20.72 15.78 -5.19
C GLU A 170 20.56 16.25 -6.63
N ARG A 171 21.25 17.35 -6.94
CA ARG A 171 21.19 18.06 -8.20
C ARG A 171 21.49 17.10 -9.35
N GLU A 172 20.69 17.20 -10.40
CA GLU A 172 21.08 16.78 -11.74
C GLU A 172 22.26 17.67 -12.20
N GLU A 173 23.46 17.44 -11.67
CA GLU A 173 24.70 18.03 -12.20
C GLU A 173 25.68 16.89 -12.49
N GLU A 174 25.71 16.56 -13.78
CA GLU A 174 26.82 16.06 -14.58
C GLU A 174 27.65 14.85 -14.11
N HIS A 175 27.70 13.86 -15.00
CA HIS A 175 28.69 12.81 -15.04
C HIS A 175 30.12 13.34 -14.83
N GLN A 176 30.87 12.79 -13.87
CA GLN A 176 32.29 12.49 -14.04
C GLN A 176 32.77 11.40 -13.07
N GLU A 177 33.75 10.65 -13.57
CA GLU A 177 34.26 9.38 -13.09
C GLU A 177 35.05 9.45 -11.76
N ILE A 178 34.92 8.36 -10.98
CA ILE A 178 35.92 7.65 -10.17
C ILE A 178 36.81 8.50 -9.21
N THR A 179 36.75 8.21 -7.91
CA THR A 179 37.86 7.60 -7.13
C THR A 179 37.43 7.19 -5.72
N SER A 180 38.15 6.22 -5.19
CA SER A 180 37.91 5.35 -4.04
C SER A 180 38.25 5.94 -2.66
N ASN A 181 37.64 5.33 -1.62
CA ASN A 181 37.93 5.36 -0.17
C ASN A 181 37.50 6.66 0.52
N GLU A 182 36.87 6.66 1.69
CA GLU A 182 37.18 5.87 2.90
C GLU A 182 35.93 5.38 3.66
N SER A 183 36.17 4.33 4.43
CA SER A 183 35.31 3.63 5.38
C SER A 183 34.76 4.53 6.48
N ASP A 184 33.50 4.29 6.87
CA ASP A 184 33.12 4.31 8.28
C ASP A 184 32.09 3.22 8.55
N THR A 185 32.40 2.46 9.59
CA THR A 185 31.89 1.13 9.95
C THR A 185 30.43 1.10 10.40
N ASP A 186 29.78 0.02 9.99
CA ASP A 186 28.45 -0.46 10.34
C ASP A 186 28.19 -0.60 11.84
N ASP A 187 26.90 -0.50 12.19
CA ASP A 187 26.25 -1.52 13.03
C ASP A 187 24.76 -1.57 12.62
N ASP A 188 24.52 -2.28 11.52
CA ASP A 188 23.22 -2.79 11.10
C ASP A 188 22.94 -4.07 11.89
N ASP A 189 22.07 -3.95 12.89
CA ASP A 189 21.46 -5.12 13.51
C ASP A 189 19.94 -4.90 13.54
N THR A 190 19.33 -5.10 12.37
CA THR A 190 17.87 -5.15 12.19
C THR A 190 17.37 -6.58 12.03
N ASN A 191 17.72 -7.46 12.97
CA ASN A 191 16.99 -8.70 13.20
C ASN A 191 15.94 -8.48 14.30
N ASP A 192 14.76 -7.96 13.93
CA ASP A 192 13.58 -8.04 14.79
C ASP A 192 12.36 -8.38 13.92
N ILE A 193 12.00 -9.67 13.97
CA ILE A 193 10.83 -10.27 13.35
C ILE A 193 9.61 -9.82 14.16
N HIS A 194 8.82 -8.89 13.64
CA HIS A 194 7.45 -8.70 14.08
C HIS A 194 6.48 -8.91 12.92
N GLU A 195 5.64 -9.93 13.10
CA GLU A 195 4.43 -10.18 12.33
C GLU A 195 3.40 -9.08 12.62
N GLU A 196 3.43 -7.98 11.85
CA GLU A 196 2.24 -7.14 11.70
C GLU A 196 1.56 -7.45 10.36
N GLN A 197 0.31 -7.90 10.46
CA GLN A 197 -0.66 -7.97 9.38
C GLN A 197 -1.12 -6.54 9.02
N GLY A 198 -0.19 -5.73 8.52
CA GLY A 198 -0.46 -4.43 7.89
C GLY A 198 -0.19 -4.52 6.39
N VAL A 199 -0.94 -3.77 5.59
CA VAL A 199 -0.74 -3.67 4.13
C VAL A 199 0.69 -3.17 3.84
N LYS A 200 1.57 -4.08 3.41
CA LYS A 200 2.95 -3.79 3.00
C LYS A 200 2.94 -3.24 1.57
N VAL A 201 2.82 -1.91 1.41
CA VAL A 201 3.18 -1.27 0.14
C VAL A 201 4.70 -1.08 0.15
N ALA A 202 5.41 -1.86 -0.66
CA ALA A 202 6.84 -1.67 -0.87
C ALA A 202 6.98 -0.59 -1.95
N THR A 203 7.55 0.56 -1.62
CA THR A 203 7.96 1.55 -2.61
C THR A 203 8.91 0.89 -3.60
N THR A 204 8.56 0.98 -4.88
CA THR A 204 9.30 0.39 -6.00
C THR A 204 10.74 0.88 -6.04
N THR A 205 11.69 -0.04 -6.02
CA THR A 205 13.09 0.22 -6.43
C THR A 205 13.13 0.36 -7.95
N ASP A 206 12.83 1.58 -8.41
CA ASP A 206 13.27 2.14 -9.69
C ASP A 206 14.67 2.76 -9.43
N PRO A 207 15.69 2.52 -10.28
CA PRO A 207 16.98 3.22 -10.17
C PRO A 207 16.87 4.75 -10.20
N ARG A 208 15.71 5.31 -10.56
CA ARG A 208 15.40 6.76 -10.52
C ARG A 208 14.46 7.18 -9.39
N HIS A 209 14.04 6.25 -8.53
CA HIS A 209 13.39 6.57 -7.26
C HIS A 209 14.33 6.21 -6.12
N ILE A 210 14.94 7.27 -5.57
CA ILE A 210 15.82 7.32 -4.41
C ILE A 210 15.48 6.20 -3.41
N HIS A 211 16.49 5.36 -3.16
CA HIS A 211 16.47 4.36 -2.11
C HIS A 211 16.08 5.05 -0.79
N LEU A 212 14.85 4.83 -0.32
CA LEU A 212 14.30 5.50 0.88
C LEU A 212 15.11 5.20 2.16
N SER A 213 16.16 4.37 2.11
CA SER A 213 17.03 4.08 3.26
C SER A 213 17.69 5.33 3.86
N ARG A 214 17.71 6.46 3.12
CA ARG A 214 18.29 7.73 3.58
C ARG A 214 17.27 8.89 3.65
N ALA A 215 15.97 8.61 3.70
CA ALA A 215 14.97 9.65 3.87
C ALA A 215 15.07 10.24 5.30
N GLU A 216 15.59 11.46 5.43
CA GLU A 216 15.64 12.18 6.70
C GLU A 216 14.30 12.84 7.00
N VAL A 217 13.86 12.75 8.26
CA VAL A 217 12.69 13.51 8.73
C VAL A 217 13.01 15.00 8.63
N ILE A 218 12.03 15.82 8.24
CA ILE A 218 12.19 17.28 8.24
C ILE A 218 12.67 17.76 9.63
N PRO A 219 13.65 18.68 9.70
CA PRO A 219 14.28 19.13 10.93
C PRO A 219 13.30 19.49 12.05
N ARG A 220 12.11 20.02 11.70
CA ARG A 220 11.03 20.39 12.62
C ARG A 220 10.64 19.29 13.61
N TYR A 221 10.62 18.02 13.17
CA TYR A 221 10.20 16.89 14.00
C TYR A 221 11.29 15.85 14.23
N ASN A 222 12.43 15.99 13.55
CA ASN A 222 13.50 14.98 13.61
C ASN A 222 14.01 14.79 15.05
N ASP A 223 14.34 15.88 15.75
CA ASP A 223 14.89 15.80 17.11
C ASP A 223 13.93 15.12 18.09
N LEU A 224 12.64 15.48 17.99
CA LEU A 224 11.58 14.86 18.78
C LEU A 224 11.48 13.35 18.51
N PHE A 225 11.47 12.94 17.23
CA PHE A 225 11.41 11.52 16.89
C PHE A 225 12.69 10.76 17.26
N GLN A 226 13.88 11.35 17.12
CA GLN A 226 15.11 10.72 17.59
C GLN A 226 15.10 10.51 19.11
N LYS A 227 14.58 11.49 19.86
CA LYS A 227 14.42 11.39 21.31
C LYS A 227 13.44 10.29 21.71
N VAL A 228 12.28 10.20 21.06
CA VAL A 228 11.33 9.09 21.24
C VAL A 228 11.99 7.74 20.94
N ARG A 229 12.66 7.61 19.78
CA ARG A 229 13.36 6.38 19.39
C ARG A 229 14.46 5.99 20.38
N LYS A 230 15.19 6.97 20.93
CA LYS A 230 16.22 6.74 21.95
C LYS A 230 15.62 6.08 23.19
N VAL A 231 14.51 6.60 23.70
CA VAL A 231 13.82 6.03 24.86
C VAL A 231 13.22 4.65 24.55
N VAL A 232 12.58 4.49 23.39
CA VAL A 232 12.08 3.16 22.97
C VAL A 232 13.22 2.14 22.92
N LYS A 233 14.37 2.50 22.34
CA LYS A 233 15.56 1.63 22.30
C LYS A 233 16.15 1.36 23.67
N LEU A 234 16.14 2.34 24.58
CA LEU A 234 16.64 2.18 25.96
C LEU A 234 15.93 1.01 26.67
N PHE A 235 14.60 0.96 26.56
CA PHE A 235 13.81 -0.11 27.16
C PHE A 235 13.89 -1.40 26.34
N LYS A 236 13.81 -1.35 25.00
CA LYS A 236 13.89 -2.57 24.17
C LYS A 236 15.23 -3.31 24.29
N ARG A 237 16.34 -2.60 24.53
CA ARG A 237 17.69 -3.20 24.61
C ARG A 237 18.05 -3.75 25.99
N SER A 238 17.26 -3.45 27.02
CA SER A 238 17.56 -3.87 28.38
C SER A 238 16.33 -4.54 29.01
N PRO A 239 16.30 -5.89 29.05
CA PRO A 239 15.22 -6.64 29.68
C PRO A 239 14.98 -6.19 31.12
N THR A 240 16.06 -5.95 31.88
CA THR A 240 15.98 -5.44 33.26
C THR A 240 15.27 -4.08 33.34
N LYS A 241 15.65 -3.12 32.49
CA LYS A 241 15.00 -1.80 32.47
C LYS A 241 13.53 -1.91 32.07
N TYR A 242 13.24 -2.78 31.12
CA TYR A 242 11.90 -3.04 30.62
C TYR A 242 11.00 -3.68 31.69
N ASP A 243 11.42 -4.77 32.31
CA ASP A 243 10.61 -5.53 33.26
C ASP A 243 10.48 -4.85 34.63
N MET A 244 11.60 -4.35 35.16
CA MET A 244 11.63 -3.83 36.55
C MET A 244 11.04 -2.43 36.69
N TYR A 245 11.17 -1.58 35.67
CA TYR A 245 10.78 -0.17 35.76
C TYR A 245 9.57 0.12 34.88
N LEU A 246 9.67 -0.10 33.57
CA LEU A 246 8.58 0.24 32.65
C LEU A 246 7.36 -0.65 32.86
N GLN A 247 7.51 -1.98 32.76
CA GLN A 247 6.36 -2.90 32.86
C GLN A 247 5.74 -2.91 34.25
N LYS A 248 6.51 -2.60 35.30
CA LYS A 248 5.96 -2.38 36.65
C LYS A 248 4.87 -1.31 36.61
N TYR A 249 5.19 -0.10 36.14
CA TYR A 249 4.22 0.99 36.06
C TYR A 249 3.09 0.72 35.06
N VAL A 250 3.40 0.09 33.93
CA VAL A 250 2.40 -0.24 32.91
C VAL A 250 1.37 -1.26 33.43
N LYS A 251 1.80 -2.27 34.18
CA LYS A 251 0.90 -3.24 34.82
C LYS A 251 0.02 -2.58 35.88
N GLU A 252 0.59 -1.69 36.69
CA GLU A 252 -0.14 -0.93 37.70
C GLU A 252 -1.23 -0.02 37.08
N ASP A 253 -0.92 0.66 35.97
CA ASP A 253 -1.84 1.61 35.32
C ASP A 253 -2.86 0.94 34.37
N ALA A 254 -2.40 0.02 33.52
CA ALA A 254 -3.21 -0.56 32.45
C ALA A 254 -3.73 -1.99 32.75
N GLY A 255 -3.33 -2.59 33.88
CA GLY A 255 -3.70 -3.96 34.28
C GLY A 255 -3.14 -5.07 33.39
N LYS A 256 -2.31 -4.73 32.39
CA LYS A 256 -1.67 -5.67 31.47
C LYS A 256 -0.37 -5.12 30.93
N GLU A 257 0.49 -6.01 30.46
CA GLU A 257 1.71 -5.61 29.77
C GLU A 257 1.40 -4.93 28.44
N LEU A 258 2.08 -3.81 28.19
CA LEU A 258 2.06 -3.10 26.91
C LEU A 258 3.50 -2.75 26.54
N SER A 259 3.99 -3.33 25.45
CA SER A 259 5.33 -3.08 24.95
C SER A 259 5.42 -1.76 24.18
N LEU A 260 6.59 -1.12 24.25
CA LEU A 260 6.94 -0.03 23.35
C LEU A 260 7.25 -0.60 21.96
N THR A 261 6.81 0.11 20.93
CA THR A 261 7.00 -0.26 19.52
C THR A 261 8.01 0.68 18.87
N LEU A 262 8.95 0.15 18.10
CA LEU A 262 9.90 0.95 17.33
C LEU A 262 9.41 1.10 15.89
N ASP A 263 9.50 2.29 15.33
CA ASP A 263 9.04 2.56 13.97
C ASP A 263 9.99 2.04 12.89
N CYS A 264 9.43 1.77 11.71
CA CYS A 264 10.22 1.73 10.48
C CYS A 264 10.41 3.19 10.02
N ARG A 265 11.66 3.64 9.96
CA ARG A 265 12.05 5.04 9.71
C ARG A 265 11.38 5.69 8.49
N THR A 266 10.98 4.88 7.50
CA THR A 266 10.47 5.32 6.21
C THR A 266 8.95 5.20 6.06
N ARG A 267 8.25 4.75 7.12
CA ARG A 267 6.82 4.45 7.07
C ARG A 267 6.06 5.19 8.17
N TRP A 268 5.27 6.17 7.76
CA TRP A 268 4.49 6.98 8.70
C TRP A 268 3.50 6.16 9.52
N ASN A 269 2.94 5.05 8.99
CA ASN A 269 2.05 4.18 9.76
C ASN A 269 2.73 3.58 11.00
N SER A 270 3.97 3.10 10.86
CA SER A 270 4.73 2.58 12.00
C SER A 270 5.22 3.69 12.92
N LEU A 271 5.51 4.88 12.37
CA LEU A 271 5.83 6.06 13.17
C LEU A 271 4.63 6.48 14.03
N LEU A 272 3.43 6.55 13.44
CA LEU A 272 2.18 6.84 14.13
C LEU A 272 1.91 5.82 15.23
N ALA A 273 2.03 4.51 14.93
CA ALA A 273 1.87 3.46 15.93
C ALA A 273 2.87 3.59 17.10
N MET A 274 4.13 3.94 16.81
CA MET A 274 5.13 4.22 17.83
C MET A 274 4.73 5.40 18.71
N ILE A 275 4.38 6.56 18.13
CA ILE A 275 4.05 7.75 18.92
C ILE A 275 2.72 7.61 19.66
N GLU A 276 1.71 6.92 19.09
CA GLU A 276 0.46 6.55 19.77
C GLU A 276 0.75 5.72 21.03
N ARG A 277 1.56 4.66 20.89
CA ARG A 277 1.95 3.79 22.01
C ARG A 277 2.75 4.56 23.05
N PHE A 278 3.69 5.38 22.60
CA PHE A 278 4.56 6.17 23.45
C PHE A 278 3.76 7.20 24.26
N HIS A 279 2.88 7.97 23.62
CA HIS A 279 2.01 8.94 24.31
C HIS A 279 1.02 8.26 25.27
N LYS A 280 0.49 7.08 24.90
CA LYS A 280 -0.38 6.30 25.79
C LYS A 280 0.32 5.92 27.09
N LEU A 281 1.62 5.64 27.04
CA LEU A 281 2.41 5.22 28.20
C LEU A 281 3.17 6.40 28.86
N LYS A 282 2.86 7.66 28.53
CA LYS A 282 3.64 8.84 28.96
C LYS A 282 3.96 8.85 30.46
N VAL A 283 2.96 8.60 31.32
CA VAL A 283 3.13 8.64 32.79
C VAL A 283 4.04 7.51 33.27
N CYS A 284 3.88 6.32 32.67
CA CYS A 284 4.72 5.16 32.99
C CYS A 284 6.17 5.39 32.54
N ILE A 285 6.35 5.99 31.36
CA ILE A 285 7.66 6.31 30.79
C ILE A 285 8.37 7.35 31.67
N ASP A 286 7.69 8.43 32.04
CA ASP A 286 8.29 9.49 32.87
C ASP A 286 8.73 8.94 34.23
N LYS A 287 7.88 8.15 34.91
CA LYS A 287 8.24 7.48 36.17
C LYS A 287 9.42 6.52 36.00
N ALA A 288 9.40 5.69 34.96
CA ALA A 288 10.49 4.73 34.70
C ALA A 288 11.82 5.44 34.39
N LEU A 289 11.79 6.55 33.66
CA LEU A 289 12.99 7.34 33.36
C LEU A 289 13.59 7.97 34.62
N ILE A 290 12.75 8.46 35.54
CA ILE A 290 13.17 8.98 36.85
C ILE A 290 13.85 7.89 37.67
N ASP A 291 13.22 6.71 37.80
CA ASP A 291 13.77 5.61 38.60
C ASP A 291 15.09 5.05 38.05
N ILE A 292 15.26 5.06 36.72
CA ILE A 292 16.50 4.64 36.07
C ILE A 292 17.59 5.72 36.18
N GLY A 293 17.23 6.95 36.58
CA GLY A 293 18.15 8.09 36.60
C GLY A 293 18.59 8.50 35.19
N SER A 294 17.68 8.44 34.21
CA SER A 294 18.02 8.83 32.83
C SER A 294 18.03 10.34 32.66
N ASP A 295 19.06 10.88 32.00
CA ASP A 295 19.12 12.30 31.63
C ASP A 295 18.07 12.71 30.57
N THR A 296 17.36 11.75 29.98
CA THR A 296 16.38 12.03 28.93
C THR A 296 15.00 12.23 29.56
N THR A 297 14.47 13.44 29.48
CA THR A 297 13.13 13.82 29.97
C THR A 297 12.32 14.49 28.86
N PHE A 298 11.00 14.45 28.92
CA PHE A 298 10.13 15.14 27.96
C PHE A 298 9.43 16.33 28.63
N SER A 299 9.52 17.49 28.00
CA SER A 299 8.79 18.69 28.41
C SER A 299 7.30 18.58 28.04
N ASP A 300 6.45 19.35 28.73
CA ASP A 300 5.02 19.44 28.40
C ASP A 300 4.81 19.88 26.94
N LEU A 301 5.67 20.77 26.42
CA LEU A 301 5.61 21.20 25.02
C LEU A 301 5.93 20.05 24.04
N GLU A 302 6.88 19.17 24.37
CA GLU A 302 7.17 18.00 23.55
C GLU A 302 6.02 16.99 23.58
N TRP A 303 5.40 16.78 24.75
CA TRP A 303 4.21 15.93 24.85
C TRP A 303 3.03 16.51 24.06
N LEU A 304 2.81 17.83 24.11
CA LEU A 304 1.80 18.51 23.30
C LEU A 304 2.07 18.35 21.79
N LYS A 305 3.33 18.47 21.35
CA LYS A 305 3.71 18.23 19.95
C LYS A 305 3.43 16.78 19.51
N ILE A 306 3.74 15.79 20.37
CA ILE A 306 3.44 14.39 20.08
C ILE A 306 1.92 14.19 19.96
N LYS A 307 1.15 14.78 20.86
CA LYS A 307 -0.32 14.71 20.82
C LYS A 307 -0.89 15.35 19.56
N ASP A 308 -0.42 16.53 19.18
CA ASP A 308 -0.81 17.23 17.94
C ASP A 308 -0.52 16.38 16.70
N LEU A 309 0.67 15.77 16.61
CA LEU A 309 1.02 14.84 15.52
C LEU A 309 0.07 13.64 15.44
N ILE A 310 -0.29 13.06 16.58
CA ILE A 310 -1.25 11.95 16.63
C ILE A 310 -2.60 12.42 16.10
N GLU A 311 -3.14 13.52 16.62
CA GLU A 311 -4.46 14.05 16.24
C GLU A 311 -4.56 14.38 14.74
N ASN A 312 -3.48 14.89 14.14
CA ASN A 312 -3.43 15.19 12.70
C ASN A 312 -3.32 13.93 11.81
N PHE A 313 -2.65 12.87 12.27
CA PHE A 313 -2.46 11.65 11.47
C PHE A 313 -3.57 10.60 11.66
N GLN A 314 -4.31 10.63 12.77
CA GLN A 314 -5.46 9.72 12.99
C GLN A 314 -6.48 9.75 11.84
N PRO A 315 -6.96 10.93 11.36
CA PRO A 315 -7.88 11.00 10.23
C PRO A 315 -7.33 10.31 8.98
N ILE A 316 -6.03 10.48 8.70
CA ILE A 316 -5.37 9.89 7.53
C ILE A 316 -5.37 8.37 7.63
N LYS A 317 -5.06 7.81 8.80
CA LYS A 317 -5.09 6.37 9.06
C LYS A 317 -6.48 5.79 8.81
N LEU A 318 -7.52 6.40 9.39
CA LEU A 318 -8.90 5.96 9.21
C LEU A 318 -9.35 5.99 7.75
N VAL A 319 -8.99 7.05 7.02
CA VAL A 319 -9.31 7.18 5.59
C VAL A 319 -8.56 6.13 4.76
N VAL A 320 -7.28 5.90 5.02
CA VAL A 320 -6.51 4.85 4.33
C VAL A 320 -7.12 3.47 4.58
N GLU A 321 -7.47 3.15 5.83
CA GLU A 321 -8.15 1.90 6.17
C GLU A 321 -9.48 1.76 5.43
N ALA A 322 -10.30 2.83 5.39
CA ALA A 322 -11.57 2.85 4.67
C ALA A 322 -11.42 2.67 3.15
N LEU A 323 -10.38 3.25 2.55
CA LEU A 323 -10.05 3.07 1.12
C LEU A 323 -9.58 1.64 0.81
N CYS A 324 -8.90 0.98 1.75
CA CYS A 324 -8.38 -0.37 1.57
C CYS A 324 -9.40 -1.48 1.88
N ARG A 325 -10.61 -1.15 2.33
CA ARG A 325 -11.69 -2.15 2.50
C ARG A 325 -12.08 -2.75 1.16
N ARG A 326 -12.46 -4.04 1.17
CA ARG A 326 -12.87 -4.75 -0.06
C ARG A 326 -14.14 -4.16 -0.68
N ASP A 327 -15.05 -3.67 0.14
CA ASP A 327 -16.31 -3.04 -0.29
C ASP A 327 -16.15 -1.56 -0.67
N SER A 328 -14.93 -1.02 -0.64
CA SER A 328 -14.68 0.37 -0.99
C SER A 328 -14.88 0.58 -2.50
N THR A 329 -15.72 1.55 -2.85
CA THR A 329 -15.99 1.95 -4.24
C THR A 329 -15.37 3.31 -4.53
N LEU A 330 -15.29 3.71 -5.80
CA LEU A 330 -14.85 5.06 -6.17
C LEU A 330 -15.74 6.17 -5.55
N LEU A 331 -17.04 5.89 -5.32
CA LEU A 331 -17.94 6.82 -4.64
C LEU A 331 -17.62 6.93 -3.16
N THR A 332 -17.46 5.79 -2.48
CA THR A 332 -17.01 5.74 -1.08
C THR A 332 -15.70 6.49 -0.94
N ALA A 333 -14.73 6.21 -1.81
CA ALA A 333 -13.43 6.85 -1.82
C ALA A 333 -13.54 8.37 -1.93
N LYS A 334 -14.35 8.90 -2.86
CA LYS A 334 -14.53 10.36 -2.97
C LYS A 334 -15.12 10.96 -1.69
N THR A 335 -16.14 10.35 -1.11
CA THR A 335 -16.75 10.85 0.13
C THR A 335 -15.73 10.83 1.27
N THR A 336 -14.95 9.76 1.42
CA THR A 336 -13.91 9.67 2.44
C THR A 336 -12.79 10.69 2.21
N LEU A 337 -12.41 10.95 0.96
CA LEU A 337 -11.42 11.98 0.62
C LEU A 337 -11.94 13.40 0.87
N LYS A 338 -13.23 13.67 0.63
CA LYS A 338 -13.84 14.96 1.00
C LYS A 338 -13.85 15.14 2.52
N PHE A 339 -14.23 14.09 3.24
CA PHE A 339 -14.28 14.08 4.69
C PHE A 339 -12.91 14.40 5.32
N ILE A 340 -11.81 13.82 4.82
CA ILE A 340 -10.49 14.15 5.38
C ILE A 340 -10.09 15.60 5.14
N LEU A 341 -10.41 16.17 3.97
CA LEU A 341 -10.13 17.58 3.69
C LEU A 341 -10.90 18.50 4.64
N GLU A 342 -12.17 18.20 4.91
CA GLU A 342 -12.99 18.93 5.90
C GLU A 342 -12.44 18.79 7.33
N MET A 343 -11.94 17.61 7.70
CA MET A 343 -11.30 17.41 9.00
C MET A 343 -10.01 18.24 9.15
N MET A 344 -9.15 18.28 8.13
CA MET A 344 -7.92 19.07 8.19
C MET A 344 -8.20 20.57 8.36
N VAL A 345 -9.26 21.08 7.71
CA VAL A 345 -9.70 22.47 7.87
C VAL A 345 -10.24 22.72 9.28
N THR A 346 -11.00 21.77 9.83
CA THR A 346 -11.59 21.90 11.17
C THR A 346 -10.54 21.87 12.28
N GLN A 347 -9.42 21.16 12.07
CA GLN A 347 -8.33 21.08 13.04
C GLN A 347 -7.57 22.41 13.21
N ASP A 348 -7.56 23.26 12.18
CA ASP A 348 -6.98 24.61 12.19
C ASP A 348 -5.59 24.72 12.85
N THR A 349 -4.72 23.76 12.57
CA THR A 349 -3.32 23.78 13.01
C THR A 349 -2.41 24.05 11.82
N MET A 350 -1.18 24.51 12.09
CA MET A 350 -0.18 24.67 11.03
C MET A 350 0.09 23.34 10.30
N LEU A 351 0.13 22.22 11.03
CA LEU A 351 0.33 20.90 10.45
C LEU A 351 -0.88 20.45 9.62
N SER A 352 -2.11 20.71 10.08
CA SER A 352 -3.32 20.36 9.33
C SER A 352 -3.44 21.15 8.03
N ALA A 353 -3.02 22.43 8.01
CA ALA A 353 -2.96 23.24 6.81
C ALA A 353 -1.93 22.73 5.78
N GLU A 354 -0.72 22.37 6.25
CA GLU A 354 0.31 21.74 5.41
C GLU A 354 -0.18 20.40 4.82
N LEU A 355 -0.80 19.56 5.65
CA LEU A 355 -1.39 18.29 5.23
C LEU A 355 -2.55 18.50 4.26
N TYR A 356 -3.42 19.48 4.49
CA TYR A 356 -4.53 19.80 3.60
C TYR A 356 -4.04 20.10 2.18
N GLU A 357 -3.02 20.97 2.03
CA GLU A 357 -2.49 21.29 0.70
C GLU A 357 -1.80 20.08 0.05
N ALA A 358 -1.00 19.32 0.81
CA ALA A 358 -0.38 18.11 0.29
C ALA A 358 -1.43 17.08 -0.16
N LEU A 359 -2.46 16.84 0.65
CA LEU A 359 -3.58 15.95 0.34
C LEU A 359 -4.32 16.43 -0.91
N ARG A 360 -4.66 17.72 -0.99
CA ARG A 360 -5.36 18.32 -2.12
C ARG A 360 -4.60 18.11 -3.44
N VAL A 361 -3.29 18.35 -3.44
CA VAL A 361 -2.42 18.12 -4.61
C VAL A 361 -2.44 16.64 -5.00
N ARG A 362 -2.18 15.73 -4.05
CA ARG A 362 -2.12 14.28 -4.33
C ARG A 362 -3.46 13.68 -4.75
N ILE A 363 -4.57 14.19 -4.25
CA ILE A 363 -5.92 13.80 -4.65
C ILE A 363 -6.18 14.27 -6.09
N LYS A 364 -5.86 15.53 -6.41
CA LYS A 364 -6.06 16.10 -7.75
C LYS A 364 -5.25 15.35 -8.81
N GLU A 365 -3.98 15.03 -8.55
CA GLU A 365 -3.13 14.20 -9.42
C GLU A 365 -3.75 12.83 -9.77
N ARG A 366 -4.64 12.33 -8.91
CA ARG A 366 -5.24 11.00 -9.02
C ARG A 366 -6.70 11.06 -9.44
N SER A 367 -7.26 12.24 -9.63
CA SER A 367 -8.57 12.39 -10.25
C SER A 367 -8.53 11.80 -11.66
N SER A 368 -9.57 11.06 -12.01
CA SER A 368 -9.70 10.49 -13.34
C SER A 368 -11.08 10.80 -13.89
N ILE A 369 -11.15 10.95 -15.22
CA ILE A 369 -12.41 11.14 -15.95
C ILE A 369 -13.46 10.09 -15.59
N VAL A 370 -13.05 8.85 -15.30
CA VAL A 370 -13.94 7.76 -14.90
C VAL A 370 -14.59 8.05 -13.55
N THR A 371 -13.81 8.58 -12.61
CA THR A 371 -14.30 8.96 -11.28
C THR A 371 -15.31 10.10 -11.43
N GLU A 372 -15.01 11.11 -12.24
CA GLU A 372 -15.87 12.26 -12.51
C GLU A 372 -17.20 11.88 -13.17
N ILE A 373 -17.16 11.05 -14.21
CA ILE A 373 -18.36 10.52 -14.87
C ILE A 373 -19.22 9.76 -13.86
N LEU A 374 -18.63 8.92 -13.01
CA LEU A 374 -19.36 8.16 -12.01
C LEU A 374 -20.11 9.08 -11.03
N ILE A 375 -19.48 10.17 -10.61
CA ILE A 375 -20.09 11.16 -9.70
C ILE A 375 -21.24 11.88 -10.38
N TYR A 376 -21.05 12.27 -11.64
CA TYR A 376 -22.10 12.90 -12.44
C TYR A 376 -23.32 11.99 -12.58
N LEU A 377 -23.09 10.71 -12.90
CA LEU A 377 -24.15 9.71 -13.01
C LEU A 377 -24.89 9.49 -11.70
N GLN A 378 -24.20 9.58 -10.56
CA GLN A 378 -24.80 9.43 -9.24
C GLN A 378 -25.63 10.66 -8.83
N ASN A 379 -25.14 11.87 -9.10
CA ASN A 379 -25.86 13.11 -8.87
C ASN A 379 -25.38 14.23 -9.82
N PRO A 380 -26.14 14.54 -10.88
CA PRO A 380 -25.77 15.56 -11.86
C PRO A 380 -25.56 16.96 -11.29
N LYS A 381 -26.17 17.27 -10.13
CA LYS A 381 -26.04 18.59 -9.47
C LYS A 381 -24.66 18.83 -8.85
N ASN A 382 -23.88 17.76 -8.62
CA ASN A 382 -22.55 17.86 -8.03
C ASN A 382 -21.44 18.32 -9.03
N MET A 383 -21.80 18.60 -10.29
CA MET A 383 -20.84 18.92 -11.37
C MET A 383 -20.48 20.41 -11.48
N ILE A 384 -21.09 21.30 -10.69
CA ILE A 384 -20.96 22.77 -10.85
C ILE A 384 -19.51 23.29 -10.64
N MET A 385 -18.54 22.47 -10.23
CA MET A 385 -17.18 22.93 -9.92
C MET A 385 -16.04 22.52 -10.88
N ILE A 386 -16.28 21.79 -11.97
CA ILE A 386 -15.20 21.43 -12.91
C ILE A 386 -15.73 21.43 -14.35
N GLN A 387 -15.96 22.63 -14.90
CA GLN A 387 -16.62 22.79 -16.21
C GLN A 387 -15.66 22.75 -17.42
N ASP A 388 -14.34 22.91 -17.24
CA ASP A 388 -13.47 23.16 -18.41
C ASP A 388 -12.77 21.92 -19.00
N GLU A 389 -12.40 20.90 -18.21
CA GLU A 389 -11.64 19.74 -18.74
C GLU A 389 -12.53 18.59 -19.29
N LEU A 390 -13.68 18.34 -18.68
CA LEU A 390 -14.59 17.23 -19.03
C LEU A 390 -15.17 17.37 -20.44
N MET A 391 -15.56 18.59 -20.83
CA MET A 391 -16.16 18.85 -22.14
C MET A 391 -15.17 18.64 -23.28
N ILE A 392 -13.91 19.04 -23.10
CA ILE A 392 -12.86 18.88 -24.12
C ILE A 392 -12.55 17.40 -24.33
N HIS A 393 -12.45 16.61 -23.26
CA HIS A 393 -12.10 15.19 -23.36
C HIS A 393 -13.22 14.31 -23.99
N LEU A 394 -14.49 14.59 -23.66
CA LEU A 394 -15.64 13.90 -24.24
C LEU A 394 -15.84 14.24 -25.73
N LEU A 395 -15.58 15.50 -26.12
CA LEU A 395 -15.65 15.95 -27.51
C LEU A 395 -14.50 15.39 -28.36
N CYS A 396 -13.28 15.32 -27.81
CA CYS A 396 -12.11 14.80 -28.52
C CYS A 396 -12.21 13.29 -28.82
N ARG A 397 -12.79 12.46 -27.94
CA ARG A 397 -12.97 11.03 -28.20
C ARG A 397 -14.09 10.70 -29.18
N LYS A 398 -15.17 11.50 -29.25
CA LYS A 398 -16.22 11.30 -30.26
C LYS A 398 -15.67 11.41 -31.69
N LYS A 399 -14.71 12.31 -31.95
CA LYS A 399 -14.08 12.45 -33.28
C LYS A 399 -13.29 11.21 -33.71
N SER A 400 -12.67 10.47 -32.79
CA SER A 400 -11.85 9.28 -33.12
C SER A 400 -12.67 8.04 -33.48
N TYR A 401 -13.89 7.92 -32.96
CA TYR A 401 -14.78 6.79 -33.30
C TYR A 401 -15.56 7.01 -34.60
N THR A 402 -15.92 8.26 -34.93
CA THR A 402 -16.63 8.56 -36.19
C THR A 402 -15.71 8.48 -37.41
N THR A 403 -14.48 9.00 -37.34
CA THR A 403 -13.53 8.94 -38.48
C THR A 403 -13.00 7.53 -38.78
N ARG A 404 -12.98 6.62 -37.80
CA ARG A 404 -12.49 5.25 -38.03
C ARG A 404 -13.52 4.33 -38.68
N ASN A 405 -14.82 4.60 -38.53
CA ASN A 405 -15.88 3.81 -39.17
C ASN A 405 -16.22 4.27 -40.60
N GLU A 406 -16.05 5.56 -40.95
CA GLU A 406 -16.31 6.02 -42.32
C GLU A 406 -15.29 5.50 -43.35
N ASN A 407 -14.04 5.29 -42.93
CA ASN A 407 -12.98 4.81 -43.83
C ASN A 407 -13.06 3.30 -44.15
N TYR A 408 -13.84 2.52 -43.40
CA TYR A 408 -14.08 1.11 -43.71
C TYR A 408 -15.32 0.88 -44.61
N LEU A 409 -16.30 1.80 -44.59
CA LEU A 409 -17.51 1.66 -45.40
C LEU A 409 -17.39 2.22 -46.83
N ARG A 410 -16.42 3.13 -47.10
CA ARG A 410 -16.21 3.67 -48.45
C ARG A 410 -15.38 2.80 -49.40
N LYS A 411 -14.78 1.70 -48.93
CA LYS A 411 -13.96 0.80 -49.77
C LYS A 411 -14.70 -0.43 -50.31
N SER A 412 -15.98 -0.61 -50.00
CA SER A 412 -16.77 -1.80 -50.39
C SER A 412 -17.83 -1.54 -51.47
N TYR A 413 -17.93 -0.34 -52.04
CA TYR A 413 -18.81 -0.05 -53.18
C TYR A 413 -18.08 0.79 -54.23
N SER A 414 -17.17 0.15 -54.97
CA SER A 414 -16.72 0.59 -56.29
C SER A 414 -16.12 -0.62 -57.00
N ARG A 415 -16.96 -1.35 -57.70
CA ARG A 415 -16.62 -2.21 -58.83
C ARG A 415 -17.58 -1.89 -59.96
#